data_AF-A0A7V9CNH1-F1
#
_entry.id   AF-A0A7V9CNH1-F1
#
_cell.length_a   1.000
_cell.length_b   1.000
_cell.length_c   1.000
_cell.angle_alpha   90.00
_cell.angle_beta   90.00
_cell.angle_gamma   90.00
#
_symmetry.space_group_name_H-M   'P 1'
#
loop_
_entity.id
_entity.type
_entity.pdbx_description
1 polymer ?
#
loop_
_entity_poly.entity_id
_entity_poly.type
_entity_poly.pdbx_seq_one_letter_code
_entity_poly.pdbx_strand_id
1 'polypeptide(L)'
;MSRDTNFAYSFLVLSKDRRIAITAVWDFCRAVDDEVDEDVDRPLEVRQAALQRWRDELAACFEGGLPQTPQGRALQGVVAQWPVPRLAFEQLIDGCAMDLVATRFATFAD
;
A
#
# COMPACT_ATOMS: atom_id res chain seq x y z
N MET A 1 11.53 12.83 -4.93
CA MET A 1 10.89 13.26 -6.17
C MET A 1 9.45 12.81 -6.08
N SER A 2 8.49 13.74 -6.10
CA SER A 2 7.08 13.37 -6.13
C SER A 2 6.83 12.70 -7.47
N ARG A 3 6.37 11.45 -7.46
CA ARG A 3 5.84 10.80 -8.67
C ARG A 3 4.59 11.58 -9.08
N ASP A 4 4.51 12.00 -10.34
CA ASP A 4 3.44 12.86 -10.85
C ASP A 4 2.12 12.09 -10.88
N THR A 5 1.17 12.45 -10.01
CA THR A 5 -0.18 11.89 -10.01
C THR A 5 -1.23 12.99 -10.02
N ASN A 6 -2.35 12.73 -10.69
CA ASN A 6 -3.50 13.64 -10.68
C ASN A 6 -4.07 13.86 -9.26
N PHE A 7 -3.79 12.97 -8.31
CA PHE A 7 -4.22 13.10 -6.91
C PHE A 7 -3.57 14.28 -6.19
N ALA A 8 -2.38 14.72 -6.62
CA ALA A 8 -1.69 15.85 -6.02
C ALA A 8 -2.55 17.13 -5.99
N TYR A 9 -3.38 17.34 -7.02
CA TYR A 9 -4.30 18.48 -7.10
C TYR A 9 -5.43 18.40 -6.07
N SER A 10 -5.98 17.22 -5.83
CA SER A 10 -7.03 16.99 -4.83
C SER A 10 -6.58 17.30 -3.39
N PHE A 11 -5.26 17.30 -3.15
CA PHE A 11 -4.69 17.56 -1.82
C PHE A 11 -4.37 19.04 -1.57
N LEU A 12 -4.47 19.93 -2.56
CA LEU A 12 -4.11 21.34 -2.40
C LEU A 12 -4.96 22.09 -1.36
N VAL A 13 -6.18 21.61 -1.10
CA VAL A 13 -7.10 22.18 -0.11
C VAL A 13 -6.84 21.70 1.33
N LEU A 14 -5.91 20.75 1.51
CA LEU A 14 -5.55 20.20 2.81
C LEU A 14 -4.46 21.03 3.50
N SER A 15 -4.49 21.06 4.85
CA SER A 15 -3.38 21.60 5.63
C SER A 15 -2.09 20.84 5.31
N LYS A 16 -0.94 21.47 5.57
CA LYS A 16 0.38 20.87 5.32
C LYS A 16 0.50 19.47 5.94
N ASP A 17 0.06 19.30 7.18
CA ASP A 17 0.17 18.03 7.91
C ASP A 17 -0.71 16.93 7.29
N ARG A 18 -1.92 17.28 6.85
CA ARG A 18 -2.82 16.35 6.15
C ARG A 18 -2.26 15.94 4.79
N ARG A 19 -1.59 16.86 4.08
CA ARG A 19 -0.90 16.54 2.81
C ARG A 19 0.23 15.54 3.03
N ILE A 20 1.05 15.75 4.06
CA ILE A 20 2.13 14.82 4.41
C ILE A 20 1.53 13.44 4.75
N ALA A 21 0.46 13.41 5.55
CA ALA A 21 -0.20 12.18 5.95
C ALA A 21 -0.75 11.39 4.75
N ILE A 22 -1.51 12.05 3.86
CA ILE A 22 -2.08 11.36 2.70
C ILE A 22 -1.02 10.95 1.68
N THR A 23 0.06 11.72 1.52
CA THR A 23 1.18 11.32 0.67
C THR A 23 1.84 10.04 1.19
N ALA A 24 2.06 9.90 2.50
CA ALA A 24 2.64 8.69 3.06
C ALA A 24 1.72 7.47 2.93
N VAL A 25 0.40 7.66 3.11
CA VAL A 25 -0.60 6.60 2.84
C VAL A 25 -0.56 6.17 1.38
N TRP A 26 -0.58 7.14 0.46
CA TRP A 26 -0.52 6.87 -0.97
C TRP A 26 0.79 6.17 -1.39
N ASP A 27 1.93 6.60 -0.85
CA ASP A 27 3.25 6.03 -1.15
C ASP A 27 3.36 4.57 -0.67
N PHE A 28 2.77 4.25 0.49
CA PHE A 28 2.65 2.86 0.95
C PHE A 28 1.80 2.01 0.01
N CYS A 29 0.58 2.47 -0.32
CA CYS A 29 -0.32 1.75 -1.22
C CYS A 29 0.33 1.49 -2.60
N ARG A 30 1.00 2.51 -3.15
CA ARG A 30 1.69 2.42 -4.44
C ARG A 30 2.87 1.43 -4.39
N ALA A 31 3.61 1.38 -3.30
CA ALA A 31 4.74 0.46 -3.17
C ALA A 31 4.31 -1.01 -3.08
N VAL A 32 3.14 -1.29 -2.48
CA VAL A 32 2.55 -2.64 -2.49
C VAL A 32 2.12 -3.03 -3.91
N ASP A 33 1.45 -2.12 -4.60
CA ASP A 33 0.95 -2.28 -5.97
C ASP A 33 2.10 -2.51 -6.98
N ASP A 34 3.14 -1.67 -6.94
CA ASP A 34 4.31 -1.78 -7.82
C ASP A 34 5.03 -3.14 -7.67
N GLU A 35 5.08 -3.72 -6.46
CA GLU A 35 5.71 -5.04 -6.22
C GLU A 35 4.95 -6.19 -6.91
N VAL A 36 3.66 -6.01 -7.19
CA VAL A 36 2.83 -6.98 -7.92
C VAL A 36 2.82 -6.68 -9.42
N ASP A 37 2.73 -5.41 -9.82
CA ASP A 37 2.56 -4.99 -11.21
C ASP A 37 3.86 -4.96 -12.03
N GLU A 38 4.99 -4.52 -11.46
CA GLU A 38 6.23 -4.36 -12.21
C GLU A 38 6.97 -5.69 -12.43
N ASP A 39 6.62 -6.74 -11.66
CA ASP A 39 7.35 -8.00 -11.59
C ASP A 39 6.52 -9.23 -11.97
N VAL A 40 5.69 -9.09 -13.00
CA VAL A 40 4.85 -10.16 -13.54
C VAL A 40 5.64 -11.41 -13.99
N ASP A 41 6.92 -11.26 -14.34
CA ASP A 41 7.79 -12.34 -14.81
C ASP A 41 8.46 -13.15 -13.67
N ARG A 42 8.37 -12.70 -12.41
CA ARG A 42 8.92 -13.45 -11.27
C ARG A 42 8.05 -14.67 -10.94
N PRO A 43 8.63 -15.75 -10.40
CA PRO A 43 7.86 -16.89 -9.88
C PRO A 43 6.79 -16.45 -8.88
N LEU A 44 5.63 -17.10 -8.93
CA LEU A 44 4.47 -16.77 -8.08
C LEU A 44 4.84 -16.77 -6.59
N GLU A 45 5.67 -17.72 -6.15
CA GLU A 45 6.11 -17.86 -4.77
C GLU A 45 6.90 -16.64 -4.30
N VAL A 46 7.70 -16.04 -5.19
CA VAL A 46 8.48 -14.83 -4.88
C VAL A 46 7.56 -13.63 -4.72
N ARG A 47 6.54 -13.49 -5.58
CA ARG A 47 5.55 -12.41 -5.51
C ARG A 47 4.66 -12.54 -4.26
N GLN A 48 4.23 -13.76 -3.93
CA GLN A 48 3.50 -14.05 -2.69
C GLN A 48 4.33 -13.74 -1.44
N ALA A 49 5.61 -14.15 -1.42
CA ALA A 49 6.51 -13.81 -0.32
C ALA A 49 6.71 -12.29 -0.20
N ALA A 50 6.69 -11.55 -1.31
CA ALA A 50 6.76 -10.10 -1.30
C ALA A 50 5.54 -9.44 -0.66
N LEU A 51 4.33 -9.89 -1.02
CA LEU A 51 3.11 -9.43 -0.35
C LEU A 51 3.09 -9.79 1.14
N GLN A 52 3.62 -10.96 1.52
CA GLN A 52 3.73 -11.30 2.94
C GLN A 52 4.64 -10.33 3.68
N ARG A 53 5.78 -9.91 3.10
CA ARG A 53 6.63 -8.87 3.70
C ARG A 53 5.86 -7.56 3.91
N TRP A 54 5.01 -7.17 2.97
CA TRP A 54 4.17 -5.97 3.11
C TRP A 54 3.09 -6.12 4.20
N ARG A 55 2.54 -7.32 4.39
CA ARG A 55 1.66 -7.60 5.55
C ARG A 55 2.40 -7.46 6.87
N ASP A 56 3.63 -7.96 6.95
CA ASP A 56 4.45 -7.87 8.16
C ASP A 56 4.86 -6.41 8.44
N GLU A 57 5.19 -5.63 7.41
CA GLU A 57 5.42 -4.19 7.52
C GLU A 57 4.18 -3.43 8.03
N LEU A 58 3.00 -3.76 7.49
CA LEU A 58 1.73 -3.17 7.94
C LEU A 58 1.47 -3.49 9.41
N ALA A 59 1.66 -4.75 9.83
CA ALA A 59 1.52 -5.15 11.22
C ALA A 59 2.49 -4.36 12.11
N ALA A 60 3.77 -4.22 11.71
CA ALA A 60 4.75 -3.43 12.44
C ALA A 60 4.34 -1.95 12.58
N CYS A 61 3.70 -1.36 11.57
CA CYS A 61 3.20 0.01 11.65
C CYS A 61 2.10 0.18 12.71
N PHE A 62 1.15 -0.76 12.77
CA PHE A 62 -0.03 -0.67 13.65
C PHE A 62 0.19 -1.23 15.06
N GLU A 63 1.13 -2.15 15.24
CA GLU A 63 1.38 -2.85 16.51
C GLU A 63 2.56 -2.25 17.30
N GLY A 64 3.13 -1.14 16.81
CA GLY A 64 4.26 -0.47 17.45
C GLY A 64 5.60 -1.18 17.26
N GLY A 65 5.73 -1.97 16.19
CA GLY A 65 6.97 -2.61 15.78
C GLY A 65 7.94 -1.67 15.06
N LEU A 66 8.90 -2.25 14.33
CA LEU A 66 9.90 -1.50 13.56
C LEU A 66 9.78 -1.84 12.07
N PRO A 67 9.00 -1.06 11.29
CA PRO A 67 8.97 -1.22 9.83
C PRO A 67 10.35 -0.94 9.24
N GLN A 68 10.78 -1.79 8.31
CA GLN A 68 12.09 -1.75 7.66
C GLN A 68 12.05 -0.87 6.41
N THR A 69 10.90 -0.78 5.75
CA THR A 69 10.75 0.01 4.53
C THR A 69 10.68 1.51 4.83
N PRO A 70 11.17 2.39 3.92
CA PRO A 70 10.91 3.83 4.03
C PRO A 70 9.41 4.17 4.11
N GLN A 71 8.58 3.47 3.34
CA GLN A 71 7.14 3.64 3.25
C GLN A 71 6.45 3.24 4.56
N GLY A 72 6.80 2.09 5.13
CA GLY A 72 6.30 1.65 6.42
C GLY A 72 6.67 2.61 7.55
N ARG A 73 7.92 3.11 7.58
CA ARG A 73 8.33 4.13 8.58
C ARG A 73 7.56 5.43 8.45
N ALA A 74 7.29 5.88 7.23
CA ALA A 74 6.45 7.07 7.00
C ALA A 74 5.00 6.83 7.44
N LEU A 75 4.45 5.66 7.10
CA LEU A 75 3.10 5.25 7.49
C LEU A 75 2.95 5.14 9.02
N GLN A 76 3.95 4.60 9.72
CA GLN A 76 3.94 4.47 11.18
C GLN A 76 3.71 5.82 11.89
N GLY A 77 4.37 6.88 11.41
CA GLY A 77 4.15 8.23 11.95
C GLY A 77 2.72 8.73 11.72
N VAL A 78 2.13 8.37 10.58
CA VAL A 78 0.74 8.74 10.25
C VAL A 78 -0.27 7.98 11.10
N VAL A 79 -0.14 6.67 11.23
CA VAL A 79 -1.10 5.84 12.00
C VAL A 79 -1.08 6.16 13.50
N ALA A 80 0.05 6.65 14.02
CA ALA A 80 0.15 7.15 15.39
C ALA A 80 -0.59 8.47 15.61
N GLN A 81 -0.70 9.31 14.58
CA GLN A 81 -1.28 10.66 14.66
C GLN A 81 -2.74 10.73 14.17
N TRP A 82 -3.12 9.86 13.24
CA TRP A 82 -4.40 9.90 12.53
C TRP A 82 -5.12 8.56 12.63
N PRO A 83 -6.47 8.55 12.76
CA PRO A 83 -7.25 7.32 12.85
C PRO A 83 -7.43 6.68 11.46
N VAL A 84 -6.33 6.21 10.86
CA VAL A 84 -6.36 5.54 9.55
C VAL A 84 -6.79 4.08 9.76
N PRO A 85 -7.79 3.58 9.02
CA PRO A 85 -8.28 2.22 9.20
C PRO A 85 -7.26 1.19 8.70
N ARG A 86 -6.76 0.32 9.59
CA ARG A 86 -5.90 -0.83 9.25
C ARG A 86 -6.53 -1.70 8.17
N LEU A 87 -7.83 -1.97 8.29
CA LEU A 87 -8.59 -2.82 7.37
C LEU A 87 -8.47 -2.38 5.91
N ALA A 88 -8.40 -1.07 5.62
CA ALA A 88 -8.29 -0.60 4.24
C ALA A 88 -6.96 -1.02 3.59
N PHE A 89 -5.87 -1.06 4.36
CA PHE A 89 -4.57 -1.52 3.87
C PHE A 89 -4.53 -3.04 3.72
N GLU A 90 -5.15 -3.78 4.64
CA GLU A 90 -5.27 -5.24 4.54
C GLU A 90 -6.04 -5.62 3.28
N GLN A 91 -7.19 -4.97 3.04
CA GLN A 91 -7.98 -5.17 1.83
C GLN A 91 -7.22 -4.82 0.54
N LEU A 92 -6.38 -3.79 0.57
CA LEU A 92 -5.52 -3.46 -0.57
C LEU A 92 -4.52 -4.58 -0.85
N ILE A 93 -3.82 -5.07 0.17
CA ILE A 93 -2.86 -6.18 0.01
C ILE A 93 -3.57 -7.46 -0.44
N ASP A 94 -4.77 -7.73 0.07
CA ASP A 94 -5.58 -8.87 -0.33
C ASP A 94 -6.04 -8.74 -1.79
N GLY A 95 -6.42 -7.54 -2.24
CA GLY A 95 -6.69 -7.26 -3.66
C GLY A 95 -5.47 -7.57 -4.54
N CYS A 96 -4.30 -7.04 -4.20
CA CYS A 96 -3.06 -7.35 -4.91
C CYS A 96 -2.73 -8.86 -4.90
N ALA A 97 -3.06 -9.57 -3.81
CA ALA A 97 -2.86 -11.02 -3.73
C ALA A 97 -3.81 -11.80 -4.65
N MET A 98 -5.04 -11.32 -4.84
CA MET A 98 -6.00 -11.91 -5.79
C MET A 98 -5.48 -11.78 -7.22
N ASP A 99 -4.88 -10.64 -7.58
CA ASP A 99 -4.35 -10.40 -8.93
C ASP A 99 -3.16 -11.30 -9.30
N LEU A 100 -2.45 -11.84 -8.30
CA LEU A 100 -1.37 -12.83 -8.54
C LEU A 100 -1.89 -14.14 -9.16
N VAL A 101 -3.15 -14.49 -8.89
CA VAL A 101 -3.79 -15.67 -9.44
C VAL A 101 -4.71 -15.20 -10.55
N ALA A 102 -4.21 -15.21 -11.79
CA ALA A 102 -4.95 -14.76 -12.96
C ALA A 102 -6.29 -15.50 -13.07
N THR A 103 -7.35 -14.86 -12.57
CA THR A 103 -8.72 -15.35 -12.68
C THR A 103 -9.33 -14.55 -13.80
N ARG A 104 -9.47 -15.17 -14.98
CA ARG A 104 -10.23 -14.53 -16.06
C ARG A 104 -11.70 -14.51 -15.63
N PHE A 105 -12.19 -13.34 -15.27
CA PHE A 105 -13.62 -13.09 -15.11
C PHE A 105 -14.30 -13.35 -16.47
N ALA A 106 -15.18 -14.35 -16.52
CA ALA A 106 -15.85 -14.74 -17.75
C ALA A 106 -17.10 -13.86 -17.99
N THR A 107 -17.67 -13.33 -16.91
CA THR A 107 -18.87 -12.49 -16.92
C THR A 107 -18.70 -11.26 -16.03
N PHE A 108 -19.59 -10.28 -16.17
CA PHE A 108 -19.62 -9.10 -15.30
C PHE A 108 -20.03 -9.41 -13.84
N ALA A 109 -20.58 -10.61 -13.59
CA ALA A 109 -21.06 -11.03 -12.27
C ALA A 109 -20.03 -11.85 -11.48
N ASP A 110 -18.90 -12.20 -12.09
CA ASP A 110 -17.79 -12.91 -11.47
C ASP A 110 -16.87 -11.92 -10.73
#